data_AF-A0A3E0TP09-F1
#
_entry.id   AF-A0A3E0TP09-F1
#
_cell.length_a   1.000
_cell.length_b   1.000
_cell.length_c   1.000
_cell.angle_alpha   90.00
_cell.angle_beta   90.00
_cell.angle_gamma   90.00
#
_symmetry.space_group_name_H-M   'P 1'
#
loop_
_entity.id
_entity.type
_entity.pdbx_description
1 polymer ?
#
loop_
_entity_poly.entity_id
_entity_poly.type
_entity_poly.pdbx_seq_one_letter_code
_entity_poly.pdbx_strand_id
1 'polypeptide(L)'
;MKLCALVVGHKKNNPGATNQATGLSEFEFNEQLAIDIEKRVTQVTVQRVYRRTYQQLPSDIDELAPDFIVSLHCNAFNQAANGCEMLYYHRSKKGKAMAEVLQQKVQSALGNHDRGTKPKSAEDRGGYLLRYTAAPCVITEPFFIDNDDELSNAKAKYEQLVSAYAVAIEEIAQHMSTSN
;
A
#
# COMPACT_ATOMS: atom_id res chain seq x y z
N MET A 1 -19.54 -1.76 -9.27
CA MET A 1 -18.49 -2.22 -8.36
C MET A 1 -17.76 -0.99 -7.83
N LYS A 2 -17.22 -1.06 -6.61
CA LYS A 2 -16.36 0.03 -6.09
C LYS A 2 -15.06 0.08 -6.89
N LEU A 3 -14.47 1.26 -7.00
CA LEU A 3 -13.18 1.49 -7.67
C LEU A 3 -12.06 1.68 -6.63
N CYS A 4 -11.06 0.81 -6.65
CA CYS A 4 -9.82 0.96 -5.92
C CYS A 4 -8.73 1.49 -6.85
N ALA A 5 -8.20 2.69 -6.57
CA ALA A 5 -6.94 3.12 -7.17
C ALA A 5 -5.78 2.42 -6.44
N LEU A 6 -5.11 1.50 -7.13
CA LEU A 6 -3.95 0.78 -6.61
C LEU A 6 -2.68 1.45 -7.11
N VAL A 7 -2.15 2.34 -6.27
CA VAL A 7 -0.97 3.15 -6.62
C VAL A 7 0.28 2.31 -6.43
N VAL A 8 1.09 2.19 -7.48
CA VAL A 8 2.42 1.60 -7.39
C VAL A 8 3.38 2.70 -6.92
N GLY A 9 3.88 2.56 -5.70
CA GLY A 9 4.91 3.46 -5.16
C GLY A 9 6.13 3.51 -6.08
N HIS A 10 6.73 4.68 -6.17
CA HIS A 10 7.93 4.89 -6.97
C HIS A 10 7.72 4.80 -8.50
N LYS A 11 8.79 4.75 -9.29
CA LYS A 11 8.75 4.60 -10.75
C LYS A 11 10.07 4.01 -11.28
N LYS A 12 10.05 3.35 -12.43
CA LYS A 12 11.23 2.68 -13.02
C LYS A 12 12.55 3.47 -12.99
N ASN A 13 12.52 4.78 -13.23
CA ASN A 13 13.73 5.64 -13.23
C ASN A 13 14.03 6.34 -11.89
N ASN A 14 13.19 6.15 -10.87
CA ASN A 14 13.42 6.54 -9.48
C ASN A 14 12.70 5.51 -8.60
N PRO A 15 13.29 4.31 -8.44
CA PRO A 15 12.58 3.10 -8.07
C PRO A 15 12.37 2.94 -6.56
N GLY A 16 12.82 3.90 -5.75
CA GLY A 16 12.72 3.83 -4.29
C GLY A 16 13.88 3.07 -3.68
N ALA A 17 13.62 2.43 -2.55
CA ALA A 17 14.63 1.62 -1.87
C ALA A 17 14.99 0.39 -2.70
N THR A 18 16.21 -0.10 -2.53
CA THR A 18 16.70 -1.31 -3.20
C THR A 18 17.33 -2.23 -2.18
N ASN A 19 17.00 -3.51 -2.24
CA ASN A 19 17.72 -4.52 -1.47
C ASN A 19 19.14 -4.69 -2.05
N GLN A 20 20.17 -4.50 -1.23
CA GLN A 20 21.56 -4.53 -1.69
C GLN A 20 22.01 -5.92 -2.14
N ALA A 21 21.51 -6.99 -1.51
CA ALA A 21 21.92 -8.36 -1.80
C ALA A 21 21.34 -8.86 -3.13
N THR A 22 20.07 -8.54 -3.43
CA THR A 22 19.38 -9.06 -4.63
C THR A 22 19.25 -8.04 -5.76
N GLY A 23 19.52 -6.75 -5.50
CA GLY A 23 19.28 -5.67 -6.45
C GLY A 23 17.81 -5.37 -6.74
N LEU A 24 16.88 -5.99 -6.00
CA LEU A 24 15.44 -5.81 -6.21
C LEU A 24 15.01 -4.47 -5.64
N SER A 25 14.38 -3.64 -6.47
CA SER A 25 13.86 -2.35 -6.04
C SER A 25 12.42 -2.42 -5.52
N GLU A 26 12.07 -1.43 -4.72
CA GLU A 26 10.73 -1.21 -4.18
C GLU A 26 9.69 -1.09 -5.31
N PHE A 27 10.01 -0.34 -6.37
CA PHE A 27 9.14 -0.24 -7.55
C PHE A 27 8.91 -1.59 -8.21
N GLU A 28 9.95 -2.40 -8.45
CA GLU A 28 9.82 -3.70 -9.12
C GLU A 28 8.98 -4.68 -8.28
N PHE A 29 9.20 -4.72 -6.96
CA PHE A 29 8.40 -5.56 -6.07
C PHE A 29 6.92 -5.14 -6.07
N ASN A 30 6.66 -3.84 -5.92
CA ASN A 30 5.28 -3.31 -5.84
C ASN A 30 4.55 -3.35 -7.19
N GLU A 31 5.27 -3.22 -8.31
CA GLU A 31 4.68 -3.39 -9.64
C GLU A 31 4.13 -4.80 -9.79
N GLN A 32 4.95 -5.83 -9.56
CA GLN A 32 4.52 -7.22 -9.66
C GLN A 32 3.38 -7.53 -8.67
N LEU A 33 3.51 -7.07 -7.43
CA LEU A 33 2.46 -7.22 -6.41
C LEU A 33 1.14 -6.61 -6.86
N ALA A 34 1.15 -5.42 -7.45
CA ALA A 34 -0.06 -4.78 -7.96
C ALA A 34 -0.71 -5.59 -9.09
N ILE A 35 0.07 -6.17 -10.00
CA ILE A 35 -0.45 -7.03 -11.08
C ILE A 35 -1.21 -8.22 -10.49
N ASP A 36 -0.62 -8.88 -9.50
CA ASP A 36 -1.19 -10.11 -8.97
C ASP A 36 -2.35 -9.86 -8.01
N ILE A 37 -2.37 -8.72 -7.32
CA ILE A 37 -3.57 -8.23 -6.60
C ILE A 37 -4.71 -7.97 -7.58
N GLU A 38 -4.47 -7.24 -8.67
CA GLU A 38 -5.48 -6.91 -9.68
C GLU A 38 -6.12 -8.18 -10.28
N LYS A 39 -5.32 -9.22 -10.54
CA LYS A 39 -5.84 -10.53 -11.02
C LYS A 39 -6.67 -11.28 -9.97
N ARG A 40 -6.40 -11.06 -8.67
CA ARG A 40 -7.01 -11.83 -7.57
C ARG A 40 -8.32 -11.21 -7.09
N VAL A 41 -8.43 -9.89 -7.13
CA VAL A 41 -9.64 -9.17 -6.72
C VAL A 41 -10.76 -9.41 -7.73
N THR A 42 -11.98 -9.71 -7.25
CA THR A 42 -13.11 -10.06 -8.13
C THR A 42 -14.31 -9.12 -8.02
N GLN A 43 -14.54 -8.51 -6.85
CA GLN A 43 -15.72 -7.69 -6.58
C GLN A 43 -15.47 -6.18 -6.62
N VAL A 44 -14.22 -5.78 -6.85
CA VAL A 44 -13.77 -4.38 -6.88
C VAL A 44 -13.06 -4.15 -8.20
N THR A 45 -13.37 -3.06 -8.88
CA THR A 45 -12.59 -2.63 -10.04
C THR A 45 -11.27 -2.08 -9.51
N VAL A 46 -10.15 -2.68 -9.92
CA VAL A 46 -8.81 -2.19 -9.59
C VAL A 46 -8.28 -1.41 -10.78
N GLN A 47 -7.86 -0.18 -10.53
CA GLN A 47 -7.12 0.62 -11.50
C GLN A 47 -5.70 0.84 -10.96
N ARG A 48 -4.70 0.22 -11.59
CA ARG A 48 -3.30 0.50 -11.29
C ARG A 48 -2.95 1.92 -11.68
N VAL A 49 -2.26 2.65 -10.80
CA VAL A 49 -1.85 4.04 -11.01
C VAL A 49 -0.34 4.18 -10.84
N TYR A 50 0.29 4.86 -11.79
CA TYR A 50 1.74 5.08 -11.80
C TYR A 50 2.04 6.57 -11.77
N ARG A 51 2.95 7.00 -10.89
CA ARG A 51 3.24 8.43 -10.72
C ARG A 51 4.04 9.01 -11.89
N ARG A 52 3.60 10.16 -12.41
CA ARG A 52 4.44 11.02 -13.26
C ARG A 52 5.41 11.81 -12.39
N THR A 53 4.85 12.60 -11.48
CA THR A 53 5.53 13.31 -10.40
C THR A 53 4.76 13.11 -9.09
N TYR A 54 5.41 13.27 -7.95
CA TYR A 54 4.73 13.12 -6.66
C TYR A 54 3.71 14.24 -6.41
N GLN A 55 3.97 15.45 -6.90
CA GLN A 55 3.07 16.59 -6.75
C GLN A 55 1.77 16.45 -7.57
N GLN A 56 1.84 15.87 -8.76
CA GLN A 56 0.66 15.67 -9.62
C GLN A 56 -0.15 14.44 -9.24
N LEU A 57 0.46 13.48 -8.54
CA LEU A 57 -0.15 12.18 -8.24
C LEU A 57 -1.56 12.28 -7.62
N PRO A 58 -1.86 13.17 -6.65
CA PRO A 58 -3.23 13.29 -6.15
C PRO A 58 -4.25 13.68 -7.22
N SER A 59 -3.91 14.66 -8.08
CA SER A 59 -4.79 15.07 -9.19
C SER A 59 -5.00 13.94 -10.19
N ASP A 60 -3.93 13.23 -10.55
CA ASP A 60 -3.98 12.09 -11.49
C ASP A 60 -4.89 10.97 -10.94
N ILE A 61 -4.86 10.74 -9.62
CA ILE A 61 -5.74 9.77 -8.96
C ILE A 61 -7.19 10.27 -8.91
N ASP A 62 -7.39 11.53 -8.55
CA ASP A 62 -8.74 12.11 -8.38
C ASP A 62 -9.50 12.19 -9.72
N GLU A 63 -8.81 12.31 -10.85
CA GLU A 63 -9.40 12.20 -12.20
C GLU A 63 -10.10 10.85 -12.46
N LEU A 64 -9.69 9.78 -11.76
CA LEU A 64 -10.31 8.47 -11.85
C LEU A 64 -11.57 8.36 -10.99
N ALA A 65 -11.80 9.33 -10.09
CA ALA A 65 -12.86 9.30 -9.07
C ALA A 65 -12.96 7.96 -8.31
N PRO A 66 -11.86 7.44 -7.73
CA PRO A 66 -11.89 6.16 -7.01
C PRO A 66 -12.72 6.28 -5.73
N ASP A 67 -13.29 5.16 -5.28
CA ASP A 67 -13.94 5.10 -3.98
C ASP A 67 -12.91 5.09 -2.84
N PHE A 68 -11.73 4.50 -3.08
CA PHE A 68 -10.63 4.45 -2.13
C PHE A 68 -9.28 4.16 -2.81
N ILE A 69 -8.20 4.43 -2.07
CA ILE A 69 -6.83 4.35 -2.58
C ILE A 69 -5.97 3.48 -1.66
N VAL A 70 -5.24 2.55 -2.27
CA VAL A 70 -4.18 1.76 -1.62
C VAL A 70 -2.87 2.05 -2.35
N SER A 71 -1.90 2.64 -1.66
CA SER A 71 -0.58 2.97 -2.22
C SER A 71 0.48 2.01 -1.70
N LEU A 72 0.95 1.14 -2.59
CA LEU A 72 1.90 0.08 -2.27
C LEU A 72 3.32 0.63 -2.16
N HIS A 73 3.97 0.38 -1.04
CA HIS A 73 5.35 0.77 -0.74
C HIS A 73 6.08 -0.37 -0.03
N CYS A 74 7.38 -0.20 0.19
CA CYS A 74 8.14 -1.00 1.14
C CYS A 74 9.05 -0.09 1.97
N ASN A 75 9.18 -0.40 3.26
CA ASN A 75 9.94 0.44 4.15
C ASN A 75 11.44 0.24 3.89
N ALA A 76 12.26 1.20 4.32
CA ALA A 76 13.71 1.06 4.29
C ALA A 76 14.35 2.01 5.30
N PHE A 77 15.40 1.56 5.97
CA PHE A 77 16.10 2.38 6.95
C PHE A 77 17.58 2.04 7.09
N ASN A 78 17.91 0.87 7.65
CA ASN A 78 19.27 0.50 8.06
C ASN A 78 19.56 -1.01 7.92
N GLN A 79 18.82 -1.71 7.08
CA GLN A 79 18.96 -3.16 6.82
C GLN A 79 18.63 -4.10 8.01
N ALA A 80 18.29 -3.55 9.19
CA ALA A 80 17.96 -4.34 10.39
C ALA A 80 16.53 -4.08 10.90
N ALA A 81 16.00 -2.88 10.65
CA ALA A 81 14.60 -2.57 10.94
C ALA A 81 13.66 -3.57 10.23
N ASN A 82 12.55 -3.89 10.88
CA ASN A 82 11.56 -4.86 10.39
C ASN A 82 10.16 -4.48 10.85
N GLY A 83 9.18 -5.06 10.17
CA GLY A 83 7.79 -5.04 10.54
C GLY A 83 6.86 -4.33 9.55
N CYS A 84 5.57 -4.52 9.79
CA CYS A 84 4.48 -4.05 8.96
C CYS A 84 3.82 -2.81 9.58
N GLU A 85 3.67 -1.73 8.80
CA GLU A 85 2.89 -0.54 9.18
C GLU A 85 1.98 -0.05 8.05
N MET A 86 0.85 0.55 8.43
CA MET A 86 -0.10 1.20 7.50
C MET A 86 -0.25 2.67 7.86
N LEU A 87 -0.02 3.57 6.90
CA LEU A 87 -0.04 5.01 7.12
C LEU A 87 -1.36 5.59 6.62
N TYR A 88 -1.99 6.45 7.42
CA TYR A 88 -3.24 7.13 7.05
C TYR A 88 -3.21 8.59 7.45
N TYR A 89 -4.01 9.43 6.78
CA TYR A 89 -4.12 10.84 7.17
C TYR A 89 -4.78 10.96 8.55
N HIS A 90 -4.14 11.65 9.49
CA HIS A 90 -4.55 11.67 10.90
C HIS A 90 -6.01 12.11 11.15
N ARG A 91 -6.62 12.90 10.24
CA ARG A 91 -8.03 13.33 10.35
C ARG A 91 -9.02 12.43 9.59
N SER A 92 -8.53 11.44 8.85
CA SER A 92 -9.36 10.54 8.04
C SER A 92 -9.84 9.34 8.85
N LYS A 93 -11.09 9.38 9.33
CA LYS A 93 -11.72 8.22 9.98
C LYS A 93 -11.81 7.01 9.05
N LYS A 94 -12.16 7.24 7.78
CA LYS A 94 -12.21 6.18 6.74
C LYS A 94 -10.82 5.61 6.45
N GLY A 95 -9.81 6.47 6.32
CA GLY A 95 -8.42 6.06 6.13
C GLY A 95 -7.89 5.24 7.31
N LYS A 96 -8.23 5.60 8.55
CA LYS A 96 -7.90 4.81 9.73
C LYS A 96 -8.52 3.41 9.67
N ALA A 97 -9.82 3.32 9.40
CA ALA A 97 -10.51 2.02 9.30
C ALA A 97 -9.93 1.14 8.19
N MET A 98 -9.61 1.72 7.03
CA MET A 98 -8.91 1.01 5.95
C MET A 98 -7.53 0.51 6.38
N ALA A 99 -6.75 1.36 7.06
CA ALA A 99 -5.42 0.99 7.54
C ALA A 99 -5.48 -0.15 8.55
N GLU A 100 -6.50 -0.20 9.42
CA GLU A 100 -6.70 -1.28 10.38
C GLU A 100 -7.01 -2.61 9.70
N VAL A 101 -7.87 -2.61 8.67
CA VAL A 101 -8.15 -3.81 7.84
C VAL A 101 -6.87 -4.30 7.16
N LEU A 102 -6.15 -3.40 6.48
CA LEU A 102 -4.90 -3.74 5.79
C LEU A 102 -3.84 -4.26 6.76
N GLN A 103 -3.66 -3.58 7.90
CA GLN A 103 -2.70 -3.99 8.94
C GLN A 103 -2.99 -5.41 9.38
N GLN A 104 -4.23 -5.72 9.74
CA GLN A 104 -4.61 -7.05 10.21
C GLN A 104 -4.31 -8.13 9.18
N LYS A 105 -4.73 -7.96 7.92
CA LYS A 105 -4.58 -9.00 6.88
C LYS A 105 -3.11 -9.18 6.48
N VAL A 106 -2.42 -8.07 6.20
CA VAL A 106 -1.06 -8.08 5.66
C VAL A 106 -0.05 -8.51 6.73
N GLN A 107 -0.16 -8.00 7.95
CA GLN A 107 0.70 -8.42 9.05
C GLN A 107 0.48 -9.90 9.38
N SER A 108 -0.76 -10.39 9.40
CA SER A 108 -1.05 -11.81 9.62
C SER A 108 -0.44 -12.71 8.54
N ALA A 109 -0.45 -12.27 7.28
CA ALA A 109 0.13 -13.02 6.17
C ALA A 109 1.66 -13.12 6.29
N LEU A 110 2.34 -12.04 6.64
CA LEU A 110 3.80 -12.05 6.76
C LEU A 110 4.29 -12.59 8.10
N GLY A 111 3.52 -12.42 9.17
CA GLY A 111 3.87 -12.82 10.53
C GLY A 111 5.11 -12.09 11.08
N ASN A 112 5.45 -10.93 10.52
CA ASN A 112 6.55 -10.10 11.00
C ASN A 112 6.11 -9.15 12.12
N HIS A 113 7.01 -8.31 12.61
CA HIS A 113 6.72 -7.40 13.70
C HIS A 113 5.55 -6.46 13.37
N ASP A 114 4.53 -6.45 14.23
CA ASP A 114 3.38 -5.55 14.08
C ASP A 114 3.71 -4.15 14.60
N ARG A 115 3.91 -3.20 13.69
CA ARG A 115 4.15 -1.79 14.03
C ARG A 115 2.86 -0.99 14.11
N GLY A 116 1.73 -1.58 13.70
CA GLY A 116 0.40 -0.99 13.73
C GLY A 116 0.17 0.12 12.71
N THR A 117 -1.02 0.71 12.79
CA THR A 117 -1.39 1.85 11.95
C THR A 117 -0.79 3.16 12.49
N LYS A 118 -0.35 4.05 11.59
CA LYS A 118 0.30 5.32 11.95
C LYS A 118 -0.45 6.51 11.35
N PRO A 119 -0.98 7.43 12.17
CA PRO A 119 -1.50 8.69 11.67
C PRO A 119 -0.34 9.55 11.13
N LYS A 120 -0.58 10.25 10.02
CA LYS A 120 0.36 11.18 9.38
C LYS A 120 -0.28 12.55 9.17
N SER A 121 0.48 13.61 9.44
CA SER A 121 0.17 14.97 9.00
C SER A 121 0.55 15.16 7.52
N ALA A 122 0.30 16.33 6.93
CA ALA A 122 0.64 16.58 5.53
C ALA A 122 2.16 16.77 5.33
N GLU A 123 2.86 17.16 6.40
CA GLU A 123 4.29 17.46 6.46
C GLU A 123 5.14 16.20 6.69
N ASP A 124 4.54 15.13 7.22
CA ASP A 124 5.19 13.84 7.36
C ASP A 124 5.52 13.22 5.99
N ARG A 125 6.57 12.38 5.95
CA ARG A 125 6.88 11.56 4.77
C ARG A 125 5.66 10.73 4.36
N GLY A 126 5.23 10.84 3.10
CA GLY A 126 4.02 10.21 2.56
C GLY A 126 2.72 10.97 2.86
N GLY A 127 2.73 11.92 3.78
CA GLY A 127 1.58 12.69 4.24
C GLY A 127 0.86 13.50 3.16
N TYR A 128 1.60 13.99 2.17
CA TYR A 128 1.04 14.75 1.05
C TYR A 128 -0.02 13.96 0.28
N LEU A 129 0.31 12.74 -0.17
CA LEU A 129 -0.64 11.88 -0.90
C LEU A 129 -1.88 11.57 -0.06
N LEU A 130 -1.68 11.26 1.22
CA LEU A 130 -2.74 10.96 2.17
C LEU A 130 -3.69 12.14 2.41
N ARG A 131 -3.17 13.37 2.37
CA ARG A 131 -3.93 14.61 2.64
C ARG A 131 -4.70 15.12 1.43
N TYR A 132 -4.08 15.06 0.26
CA TYR A 132 -4.50 15.83 -0.93
C TYR A 132 -5.23 15.00 -1.98
N THR A 133 -5.52 13.73 -1.69
CA THR A 133 -6.47 12.92 -2.47
C THR A 133 -7.89 13.13 -1.94
N ALA A 134 -8.88 13.15 -2.82
CA ALA A 134 -10.28 13.30 -2.44
C ALA A 134 -10.85 12.03 -1.80
N ALA A 135 -10.46 10.87 -2.33
CA ALA A 135 -10.83 9.56 -1.78
C ALA A 135 -9.97 9.19 -0.56
N PRO A 136 -10.46 8.39 0.39
CA PRO A 136 -9.66 7.88 1.49
C PRO A 136 -8.44 7.10 0.99
N CYS A 137 -7.26 7.43 1.51
CA CYS A 137 -5.98 6.86 1.09
C CYS A 137 -5.23 6.22 2.25
N VAL A 138 -4.60 5.07 1.98
CA VAL A 138 -3.64 4.40 2.87
C VAL A 138 -2.35 4.12 2.09
N ILE A 139 -1.21 4.39 2.71
CA ILE A 139 0.11 3.94 2.24
C ILE A 139 0.46 2.68 3.02
N THR A 140 0.88 1.63 2.33
CA THR A 140 1.13 0.31 2.92
C THR A 140 2.61 0.01 2.93
N GLU A 141 3.16 -0.30 4.10
CA GLU A 141 4.58 -0.62 4.32
C GLU A 141 4.67 -2.02 4.95
N PRO A 142 4.49 -3.10 4.17
CA PRO A 142 4.29 -4.45 4.70
C PRO A 142 5.54 -5.03 5.38
N PHE A 143 6.72 -4.61 4.95
CA PHE A 143 8.02 -5.04 5.46
C PHE A 143 9.11 -4.05 5.04
N PHE A 144 10.33 -4.23 5.55
CA PHE A 144 11.51 -3.46 5.16
C PHE A 144 12.28 -4.15 4.02
N ILE A 145 12.29 -3.55 2.82
CA ILE A 145 12.91 -4.19 1.64
C ILE A 145 14.44 -4.26 1.72
N ASP A 146 15.06 -3.34 2.46
CA ASP A 146 16.49 -3.32 2.70
C ASP A 146 16.96 -4.34 3.74
N ASN A 147 16.03 -5.02 4.42
CA ASN A 147 16.29 -6.12 5.35
C ASN A 147 16.13 -7.47 4.61
N ASP A 148 17.21 -8.26 4.56
CA ASP A 148 17.26 -9.50 3.78
C ASP A 148 16.31 -10.58 4.32
N ASP A 149 16.14 -10.68 5.64
CA ASP A 149 15.23 -11.65 6.26
C ASP A 149 13.76 -11.31 5.97
N GLU A 150 13.43 -10.02 6.02
CA GLU A 150 12.10 -9.52 5.68
C GLU A 150 11.77 -9.76 4.20
N LEU A 151 12.71 -9.47 3.30
CA LEU A 151 12.53 -9.73 1.86
C LEU A 151 12.41 -11.23 1.57
N SER A 152 13.23 -12.06 2.21
CA SER A 152 13.17 -13.52 2.08
C SER A 152 11.82 -14.06 2.53
N ASN A 153 11.33 -13.62 3.69
CA ASN A 153 10.01 -13.98 4.21
C ASN A 153 8.86 -13.52 3.28
N ALA A 154 8.93 -12.28 2.77
CA ALA A 154 7.94 -11.75 1.83
C ALA A 154 7.89 -12.56 0.51
N LYS A 155 9.04 -12.99 -0.01
CA LYS A 155 9.12 -13.88 -1.18
C LYS A 155 8.56 -15.27 -0.89
N ALA A 156 8.90 -15.85 0.27
CA ALA A 156 8.40 -17.16 0.68
C ALA A 156 6.88 -17.16 0.90
N LYS A 157 6.31 -16.02 1.34
CA LYS A 157 4.88 -15.85 1.63
C LYS A 157 4.16 -14.99 0.59
N TYR A 158 4.68 -14.91 -0.63
CA TYR A 158 4.19 -13.96 -1.64
C TYR A 158 2.71 -14.18 -2.01
N GLU A 159 2.28 -15.42 -2.21
CA GLU A 159 0.88 -15.74 -2.51
C GLU A 159 -0.06 -15.40 -1.35
N GLN A 160 0.39 -15.58 -0.11
CA GLN A 160 -0.36 -15.17 1.08
C GLN A 160 -0.46 -13.65 1.16
N LEU A 161 0.61 -12.93 0.80
CA LEU A 161 0.63 -11.46 0.74
C LEU A 161 -0.36 -10.94 -0.32
N VAL A 162 -0.33 -11.47 -1.54
CA VAL A 162 -1.28 -11.14 -2.62
C VAL A 162 -2.72 -11.40 -2.15
N SER A 163 -2.97 -12.56 -1.55
CA SER A 163 -4.30 -12.93 -1.05
C SER A 163 -4.77 -12.00 0.07
N ALA A 164 -3.86 -11.59 0.96
CA ALA A 164 -4.18 -10.68 2.06
C ALA A 164 -4.59 -9.29 1.56
N TYR A 165 -3.86 -8.74 0.58
CA TYR A 165 -4.24 -7.48 -0.05
C TYR A 165 -5.59 -7.59 -0.79
N ALA A 166 -5.80 -8.66 -1.55
CA ALA A 166 -7.06 -8.85 -2.27
C ALA A 166 -8.26 -8.93 -1.33
N VAL A 167 -8.16 -9.73 -0.26
CA VAL A 167 -9.21 -9.83 0.78
C VAL A 167 -9.42 -8.50 1.48
N ALA A 168 -8.35 -7.77 1.82
CA ALA A 168 -8.48 -6.45 2.45
C ALA A 168 -9.20 -5.45 1.53
N ILE A 169 -8.89 -5.43 0.23
CA ILE A 169 -9.53 -4.56 -0.76
C ILE A 169 -11.03 -4.87 -0.89
N GLU A 170 -11.40 -6.16 -0.94
CA GLU A 170 -12.81 -6.57 -1.00
C GLU A 170 -13.57 -6.20 0.28
N GLU A 171 -12.96 -6.40 1.45
CA GLU A 171 -13.56 -6.04 2.75
C GLU A 171 -13.74 -4.51 2.90
N ILE A 172 -12.75 -3.72 2.50
CA ILE A 172 -12.83 -2.25 2.47
C ILE A 172 -14.01 -1.79 1.61
N ALA A 173 -14.17 -2.35 0.41
CA ALA A 173 -15.26 -2.00 -0.49
C ALA A 173 -16.65 -2.33 0.08
N GLN A 174 -16.77 -3.45 0.80
CA GLN A 174 -18.00 -3.84 1.48
C GLN A 174 -18.37 -2.87 2.61
N HIS A 175 -17.41 -2.48 3.45
CA HIS A 175 -17.64 -1.50 4.52
C HIS A 175 -18.03 -0.12 3.99
N MET A 176 -17.51 0.29 2.84
CA MET A 176 -17.92 1.56 2.22
C MET A 176 -19.33 1.54 1.62
N SER A 177 -19.90 0.37 1.36
CA SER A 177 -21.23 0.21 0.78
C SER A 177 -22.35 0.25 1.83
N THR A 178 -22.02 0.09 3.11
CA THR A 178 -22.99 0.05 4.22
C THR A 178 -23.18 1.39 4.94
N SER A 179 -22.46 2.44 4.53
CA SER A 179 -22.42 3.74 5.20
C SER A 179 -23.34 4.81 4.58
N ASN A 180 -24.47 4.42 3.97
CA ASN A 180 -25.49 5.36 3.44
C ASN A 180 -26.46 5.80 4.53
#